data_AF-A0A0F9B171-F1
#
_entry.id   AF-A0A0F9B171-F1
#
_cell.length_a   1.000
_cell.length_b   1.000
_cell.length_c   1.000
_cell.angle_alpha   90.00
_cell.angle_beta   90.00
_cell.angle_gamma   90.00
#
_symmetry.space_group_name_H-M   'P 1'
#
loop_
_entity.id
_entity.type
_entity.pdbx_description
1 polymer ?
#
loop_
_entity_poly.entity_id
_entity_poly.type
_entity_poly.pdbx_seq_one_letter_code
_entity_poly.pdbx_strand_id
1 'polypeptide(L)'
;IKDYTLFPRPFVLCLADEEELKVGEQFMSRVVLLRTDQSIEQTEAVKIRQAQIAKEGKNKVVIDKELLVKLKQHIKTMPSFSTLKYIHPVADMFIDVIPSYFTDARRDFPKYLDNVYGIARYHWKERIIGKNKAGDNLLFITPQDIYLNHLIYGQVSLESSLKCSSMERTMIEIIRSAKGMLKARDVQREMKKEDTTLSVHMVARHLGKLSDIGYIEREKKNNITHYSPGEVFESFTTHIDWTKVVKGCKEFIRINYPSIYKKYNDTYCHKPMVIHPFSGQQLNLLEIREEIPKAVAEGLDKFDKKDKNTDTNIIHKIVKKNELSGLLNYGLEGLKRLLKNGKFSFKKSWREIKEIIKRRNVY
;
A
#
# COMPACT_ATOMS: atom_id res chain seq x y z
N ILE A 1 -44.71 -4.85 1.83
CA ILE A 1 -43.27 -5.19 1.95
C ILE A 1 -42.52 -3.88 1.83
N LYS A 2 -41.74 -3.46 2.83
CA LYS A 2 -40.87 -2.27 2.69
C LYS A 2 -39.63 -2.76 1.95
N ASP A 3 -39.46 -2.30 0.71
CA ASP A 3 -38.25 -2.57 -0.05
C ASP A 3 -37.10 -1.79 0.59
N TYR A 4 -36.17 -2.54 1.20
CA TYR A 4 -34.92 -1.99 1.70
C TYR A 4 -33.88 -2.07 0.59
N THR A 5 -33.67 -0.96 -0.11
CA THR A 5 -32.52 -0.82 -1.01
C THR A 5 -31.28 -0.60 -0.15
N LEU A 6 -30.55 -1.67 0.15
CA LEU A 6 -29.22 -1.56 0.72
C LEU A 6 -28.30 -0.92 -0.33
N PHE A 7 -27.96 0.35 -0.14
CA PHE A 7 -26.88 0.97 -0.91
C PHE A 7 -25.62 0.13 -0.71
N PRO A 8 -25.05 -0.47 -1.77
CA PRO A 8 -23.90 -1.34 -1.63
C PRO A 8 -22.72 -0.51 -1.12
N ARG A 9 -22.30 -0.76 0.12
CA ARG A 9 -21.09 -0.16 0.67
C ARG A 9 -19.88 -1.01 0.23
N PRO A 10 -18.75 -0.40 -0.16
CA PRO A 10 -17.54 -1.14 -0.41
C PRO A 10 -17.06 -1.82 0.88
N PHE A 11 -16.53 -3.03 0.77
CA PHE A 11 -15.94 -3.79 1.85
C PHE A 11 -14.42 -3.78 1.71
N VAL A 12 -13.70 -3.38 2.75
CA VAL A 12 -12.25 -3.53 2.80
C VAL A 12 -11.94 -4.71 3.71
N LEU A 13 -11.27 -5.72 3.18
CA LEU A 13 -10.88 -6.92 3.93
C LEU A 13 -9.36 -7.01 3.97
N CYS A 14 -8.80 -7.35 5.13
CA CYS A 14 -7.40 -7.74 5.25
C CYS A 14 -7.34 -9.27 5.30
N LEU A 15 -6.56 -9.88 4.41
CA LEU A 15 -6.41 -11.33 4.32
C LEU A 15 -4.94 -11.67 4.17
N ALA A 16 -4.53 -12.75 4.84
CA ALA A 16 -3.18 -13.27 4.71
C ALA A 16 -2.96 -13.82 3.29
N ASP A 17 -1.75 -13.70 2.74
CA ASP A 17 -1.47 -14.05 1.34
C ASP A 17 -1.68 -15.54 1.04
N GLU A 18 -1.60 -16.39 2.06
CA GLU A 18 -1.78 -17.82 1.99
C GLU A 18 -3.25 -18.24 2.05
N GLU A 19 -4.12 -17.32 2.46
CA GLU A 19 -5.54 -17.57 2.60
C GLU A 19 -6.30 -17.16 1.34
N GLU A 20 -7.35 -17.93 1.03
CA GLU A 20 -8.20 -17.65 -0.11
C GLU A 20 -9.54 -17.08 0.36
N LEU A 21 -9.96 -15.97 -0.25
CA LEU A 21 -11.25 -15.37 0.06
C LEU A 21 -12.36 -16.17 -0.63
N LYS A 22 -13.16 -16.88 0.17
CA LYS A 22 -14.31 -17.67 -0.32
C LYS A 22 -15.59 -16.84 -0.26
N VAL A 23 -15.83 -16.03 -1.28
CA VAL A 23 -17.04 -15.20 -1.41
C VAL A 23 -17.57 -15.23 -2.84
N GLY A 24 -18.88 -15.01 -3.01
CA GLY A 24 -19.49 -14.99 -4.34
C GLY A 24 -19.02 -13.81 -5.21
N GLU A 25 -19.10 -13.97 -6.53
CA GLU A 25 -18.62 -12.96 -7.52
C GLU A 25 -19.26 -11.58 -7.33
N GLN A 26 -20.55 -11.52 -7.00
CA GLN A 26 -21.23 -10.27 -6.71
C GLN A 26 -20.63 -9.53 -5.51
N PHE A 27 -20.15 -10.27 -4.51
CA PHE A 27 -19.46 -9.71 -3.35
C PHE A 27 -18.06 -9.24 -3.73
N MET A 28 -17.31 -10.01 -4.54
CA MET A 28 -16.00 -9.60 -5.07
C MET A 28 -16.05 -8.28 -5.84
N SER A 29 -17.18 -7.98 -6.48
CA SER A 29 -17.37 -6.67 -7.13
C SER A 29 -17.36 -5.47 -6.20
N ARG A 30 -17.48 -5.69 -4.89
CA ARG A 30 -17.58 -4.65 -3.86
C ARG A 30 -16.44 -4.74 -2.83
N VAL A 31 -15.59 -5.74 -2.93
CA VAL A 31 -14.46 -5.95 -2.02
C VAL A 31 -13.21 -5.30 -2.59
N VAL A 32 -12.48 -4.63 -1.71
CA VAL A 32 -11.06 -4.31 -1.84
C VAL A 32 -10.32 -5.22 -0.87
N LEU A 33 -9.47 -6.09 -1.41
CA LEU A 33 -8.71 -7.05 -0.62
C LEU A 33 -7.30 -6.51 -0.38
N LEU A 34 -6.97 -6.27 0.87
CA LEU A 34 -5.63 -5.92 1.31
C LEU A 34 -4.91 -7.19 1.77
N ARG A 35 -3.83 -7.51 1.09
CA ARG A 35 -2.96 -8.66 1.31
C ARG A 35 -1.92 -8.34 2.38
N THR A 36 -1.72 -9.22 3.37
CA THR A 36 -0.74 -8.98 4.44
C THR A 36 0.58 -9.66 4.13
N ASP A 37 1.66 -8.88 4.21
CA ASP A 37 3.04 -9.34 4.10
C ASP A 37 3.33 -10.51 5.08
N GLN A 38 3.89 -11.59 4.52
CA GLN A 38 4.24 -12.84 5.21
C GLN A 38 5.72 -12.97 5.56
N SER A 39 6.54 -11.97 5.26
CA SER A 39 7.98 -12.01 5.55
C SER A 39 8.23 -12.36 7.02
N ILE A 40 9.32 -13.08 7.28
CA ILE A 40 9.72 -13.39 8.65
C ILE A 40 10.01 -12.07 9.36
N GLU A 41 10.67 -11.11 8.70
CA GLU A 41 10.93 -9.78 9.26
C GLU A 41 9.64 -9.10 9.74
N GLN A 42 8.61 -9.02 8.90
CA GLN A 42 7.34 -8.39 9.29
C GLN A 42 6.63 -9.18 10.39
N THR A 43 6.64 -10.51 10.29
CA THR A 43 6.03 -11.39 11.30
C THR A 43 6.72 -11.24 12.65
N GLU A 44 8.06 -11.20 12.68
CA GLU A 44 8.86 -10.95 13.87
C GLU A 44 8.62 -9.54 14.41
N ALA A 45 8.59 -8.52 13.56
CA ALA A 45 8.28 -7.16 13.95
C ALA A 45 6.89 -7.10 14.61
N VAL A 46 5.88 -7.76 14.03
CA VAL A 46 4.54 -7.86 14.60
C VAL A 46 4.53 -8.65 15.90
N LYS A 47 5.23 -9.79 16.01
CA LYS A 47 5.31 -10.61 17.23
C LYS A 47 6.05 -9.89 18.35
N ILE A 48 7.18 -9.25 18.06
CA ILE A 48 7.92 -8.40 18.99
C ILE A 48 7.01 -7.26 19.44
N ARG A 49 6.29 -6.63 18.50
CA ARG A 49 5.34 -5.57 18.81
C ARG A 49 4.20 -6.05 19.71
N GLN A 50 3.60 -7.20 19.42
CA GLN A 50 2.54 -7.81 20.22
C GLN A 50 3.06 -8.25 21.60
N ALA A 51 4.25 -8.83 21.67
CA ALA A 51 4.90 -9.22 22.92
C ALA A 51 5.27 -8.00 23.77
N GLN A 52 5.76 -6.92 23.16
CA GLN A 52 5.96 -5.63 23.83
C GLN A 52 4.63 -5.06 24.33
N ILE A 53 3.60 -5.05 23.49
CA ILE A 53 2.24 -4.62 23.87
C ILE A 53 1.73 -5.43 25.07
N ALA A 54 1.89 -6.76 25.04
CA ALA A 54 1.47 -7.66 26.10
C ALA A 54 2.29 -7.46 27.39
N LYS A 55 3.62 -7.34 27.28
CA LYS A 55 4.55 -7.03 28.40
C LYS A 55 4.21 -5.69 29.05
N GLU A 56 3.78 -4.73 28.26
CA GLU A 56 3.47 -3.37 28.69
C GLU A 56 2.00 -3.21 29.10
N GLY A 57 1.17 -4.26 28.99
CA GLY A 57 -0.27 -4.21 29.28
C GLY A 57 -1.06 -3.27 28.36
N LYS A 58 -0.54 -2.98 27.15
CA LYS A 58 -1.08 -2.01 26.18
C LYS A 58 -2.09 -2.61 25.20
N ASN A 59 -2.80 -3.68 25.57
CA ASN A 59 -3.68 -4.45 24.68
C ASN A 59 -4.89 -3.67 24.10
N LYS A 60 -5.08 -2.38 24.42
CA LYS A 60 -6.18 -1.55 23.91
C LYS A 60 -5.66 -0.46 22.97
N VAL A 61 -6.07 -0.54 21.70
CA VAL A 61 -5.89 0.49 20.67
C VAL A 61 -6.39 1.84 21.20
N VAL A 62 -5.58 2.89 21.06
CA VAL A 62 -5.97 4.26 21.44
C VAL A 62 -6.13 5.04 20.16
N ILE A 63 -7.40 5.31 19.85
CA ILE A 63 -7.82 6.21 18.79
C ILE A 63 -7.69 7.62 19.34
N ASP A 64 -6.93 8.47 18.64
CA ASP A 64 -6.90 9.90 18.92
C ASP A 64 -8.32 10.48 18.73
N LYS A 65 -8.95 10.86 19.84
CA LYS A 65 -10.32 11.36 19.84
C LYS A 65 -10.44 12.71 19.14
N GLU A 66 -9.42 13.56 19.22
CA GLU A 66 -9.43 14.87 18.58
C GLU A 66 -9.29 14.72 17.07
N LEU A 67 -8.34 13.90 16.62
CA LEU A 67 -8.22 13.52 15.22
C LEU A 67 -9.52 12.88 14.71
N LEU A 68 -10.12 11.97 15.49
CA LEU A 68 -11.40 11.34 15.13
C LEU A 68 -12.52 12.37 14.99
N VAL A 69 -12.60 13.36 15.87
CA VAL A 69 -13.57 14.46 15.78
C VAL A 69 -13.31 15.30 14.54
N LYS A 70 -12.05 15.68 14.27
CA LYS A 70 -11.65 16.41 13.06
C LYS A 70 -12.02 15.65 11.79
N LEU A 71 -11.74 14.35 11.74
CA LEU A 71 -12.09 13.47 10.61
C LEU A 71 -13.61 13.38 10.43
N LYS A 72 -14.37 13.15 11.50
CA LYS A 72 -15.84 13.13 11.44
C LYS A 72 -16.38 14.45 10.94
N GLN A 73 -15.84 15.58 11.40
CA GLN A 73 -16.27 16.90 10.97
C GLN A 73 -15.92 17.15 9.51
N HIS A 74 -14.72 16.77 9.09
CA HIS A 74 -14.29 16.86 7.69
C HIS A 74 -15.22 16.06 6.78
N ILE A 75 -15.48 14.78 7.12
CA ILE A 75 -16.38 13.89 6.38
C ILE A 75 -17.77 14.49 6.24
N LYS A 76 -18.31 15.11 7.30
CA LYS A 76 -19.62 15.79 7.27
C LYS A 76 -19.67 16.96 6.29
N THR A 77 -18.55 17.63 6.04
CA THR A 77 -18.47 18.77 5.11
C THR A 77 -18.25 18.35 3.66
N MET A 78 -18.00 17.06 3.38
CA MET A 78 -17.73 16.63 2.02
C MET A 78 -18.99 16.73 1.14
N PRO A 79 -18.88 17.28 -0.09
CA PRO A 79 -19.99 17.34 -1.04
C PRO A 79 -20.52 15.92 -1.36
N SER A 80 -21.79 15.76 -1.69
CA SER A 80 -22.32 14.44 -2.05
C SER A 80 -21.70 13.92 -3.35
N PHE A 81 -21.53 12.60 -3.48
CA PHE A 81 -21.14 11.97 -4.75
C PHE A 81 -22.10 12.30 -5.89
N SER A 82 -23.40 12.49 -5.60
CA SER A 82 -24.41 12.84 -6.61
C SER A 82 -24.37 14.30 -7.06
N THR A 83 -23.72 15.18 -6.30
CA THR A 83 -23.74 16.64 -6.56
C THR A 83 -22.52 17.14 -7.35
N LEU A 84 -21.51 16.30 -7.52
CA LEU A 84 -20.29 16.64 -8.23
C LEU A 84 -20.06 15.66 -9.37
N LYS A 85 -19.72 16.21 -10.53
CA LYS A 85 -19.12 15.44 -11.61
C LYS A 85 -17.60 15.61 -11.53
N TYR A 86 -16.85 14.59 -11.90
CA TYR A 86 -15.38 14.60 -11.83
C TYR A 86 -14.80 14.75 -13.22
N ILE A 87 -13.76 15.57 -13.35
CA ILE A 87 -12.95 15.66 -14.56
C ILE A 87 -11.59 15.05 -14.26
N HIS A 88 -11.33 13.88 -14.83
CA HIS A 88 -10.06 13.17 -14.73
C HIS A 88 -9.25 13.38 -16.01
N PRO A 89 -8.29 14.33 -16.04
CA PRO A 89 -7.68 14.80 -17.29
C PRO A 89 -6.92 13.75 -18.10
N VAL A 90 -6.47 12.70 -17.44
CA VAL A 90 -5.58 11.66 -18.00
C VAL A 90 -6.05 10.26 -17.65
N ALA A 91 -7.37 10.02 -17.55
CA ALA A 91 -7.90 8.72 -17.14
C ALA A 91 -7.49 7.59 -18.12
N ASP A 92 -7.38 7.93 -19.40
CA ASP A 92 -6.93 7.07 -20.49
C ASP A 92 -5.51 6.55 -20.30
N MET A 93 -4.60 7.36 -19.74
CA MET A 93 -3.22 6.95 -19.45
C MET A 93 -3.11 5.79 -18.46
N PHE A 94 -4.18 5.49 -17.72
CA PHE A 94 -4.22 4.46 -16.69
C PHE A 94 -4.92 3.17 -17.14
N ILE A 95 -5.38 3.10 -18.38
CA ILE A 95 -5.97 1.87 -18.93
C ILE A 95 -4.96 0.73 -18.85
N ASP A 96 -3.70 0.98 -19.19
CA ASP A 96 -2.64 -0.03 -19.19
C ASP A 96 -2.10 -0.35 -17.79
N VAL A 97 -2.38 0.50 -16.79
CA VAL A 97 -2.01 0.24 -15.39
C VAL A 97 -2.82 -0.93 -14.82
N ILE A 98 -4.02 -1.18 -15.36
CA ILE A 98 -4.86 -2.33 -15.00
C ILE A 98 -4.97 -3.24 -16.21
N PRO A 99 -4.12 -4.28 -16.30
CA PRO A 99 -4.06 -5.17 -17.44
C PRO A 99 -5.42 -5.75 -17.78
N SER A 100 -5.78 -5.70 -19.06
CA SER A 100 -7.04 -6.21 -19.62
C SER A 100 -7.08 -7.74 -19.77
N TYR A 101 -6.09 -8.43 -19.19
CA TYR A 101 -5.87 -9.87 -19.35
C TYR A 101 -7.07 -10.72 -18.88
N PHE A 102 -7.66 -10.36 -17.75
CA PHE A 102 -8.88 -11.00 -17.25
C PHE A 102 -10.09 -10.05 -17.32
N THR A 103 -11.28 -10.63 -17.46
CA THR A 103 -12.56 -9.87 -17.50
C THR A 103 -12.82 -9.07 -16.24
N ASP A 104 -12.20 -9.43 -15.11
CA ASP A 104 -12.26 -8.69 -13.85
C ASP A 104 -11.69 -7.26 -13.96
N ALA A 105 -10.77 -7.01 -14.90
CA ALA A 105 -10.25 -5.67 -15.18
C ALA A 105 -11.37 -4.66 -15.52
N ARG A 106 -12.46 -5.12 -16.16
CA ARG A 106 -13.64 -4.29 -16.48
C ARG A 106 -14.33 -3.74 -15.25
N ARG A 107 -14.17 -4.41 -14.11
CA ARG A 107 -14.73 -4.05 -12.82
C ARG A 107 -13.73 -3.30 -11.96
N ASP A 108 -12.45 -3.65 -12.06
CA ASP A 108 -11.42 -3.07 -11.21
C ASP A 108 -10.95 -1.69 -11.69
N PHE A 109 -11.05 -1.39 -13.00
CA PHE A 109 -10.76 -0.04 -13.52
C PHE A 109 -11.76 1.03 -13.08
N PRO A 110 -13.09 0.80 -13.14
CA PRO A 110 -14.05 1.71 -12.49
C PRO A 110 -13.77 1.94 -11.00
N LYS A 111 -13.43 0.89 -10.24
CA LYS A 111 -13.05 1.03 -8.81
C LYS A 111 -11.81 1.92 -8.65
N TYR A 112 -10.82 1.76 -9.51
CA TYR A 112 -9.62 2.59 -9.49
C TYR A 112 -9.97 4.07 -9.69
N LEU A 113 -10.81 4.38 -10.68
CA LEU A 113 -11.28 5.75 -10.90
C LEU A 113 -12.10 6.28 -9.71
N ASP A 114 -13.01 5.48 -9.16
CA ASP A 114 -13.81 5.85 -7.99
C ASP A 114 -12.94 6.14 -6.76
N ASN A 115 -11.83 5.44 -6.58
CA ASN A 115 -10.87 5.71 -5.52
C ASN A 115 -10.14 7.04 -5.73
N VAL A 116 -9.73 7.36 -6.97
CA VAL A 116 -9.18 8.70 -7.30
C VAL A 116 -10.21 9.79 -6.98
N TYR A 117 -11.48 9.58 -7.34
CA TYR A 117 -12.56 10.52 -7.04
C TYR A 117 -12.80 10.66 -5.54
N GLY A 118 -12.70 9.56 -4.80
CA GLY A 118 -12.75 9.53 -3.34
C GLY A 118 -11.65 10.38 -2.70
N ILE A 119 -10.41 10.29 -3.21
CA ILE A 119 -9.27 11.09 -2.74
C ILE A 119 -9.49 12.57 -3.07
N ALA A 120 -9.85 12.90 -4.32
CA ALA A 120 -10.11 14.29 -4.70
C ALA A 120 -11.27 14.90 -3.92
N ARG A 121 -12.31 14.11 -3.64
CA ARG A 121 -13.44 14.50 -2.78
C ARG A 121 -13.02 14.67 -1.32
N TYR A 122 -12.11 13.84 -0.81
CA TYR A 122 -11.54 14.03 0.52
C TYR A 122 -10.81 15.38 0.60
N HIS A 123 -10.10 15.78 -0.46
CA HIS A 123 -9.40 17.05 -0.54
C HIS A 123 -10.22 18.20 -1.16
N TRP A 124 -11.55 18.09 -1.25
CA TRP A 124 -12.39 18.97 -2.08
C TRP A 124 -12.21 20.48 -1.83
N LYS A 125 -11.88 20.90 -0.60
CA LYS A 125 -11.65 22.31 -0.23
C LYS A 125 -10.42 22.90 -0.91
N GLU A 126 -9.47 22.05 -1.27
CA GLU A 126 -8.21 22.38 -1.95
C GLU A 126 -8.32 22.11 -3.45
N ARG A 127 -9.51 21.82 -3.99
CA ARG A 127 -9.71 21.50 -5.40
C ARG A 127 -10.39 22.66 -6.13
N ILE A 128 -10.07 22.79 -7.42
CA ILE A 128 -10.81 23.73 -8.28
C ILE A 128 -12.16 23.08 -8.59
N ILE A 129 -13.22 23.83 -8.35
CA ILE A 129 -14.58 23.48 -8.78
C ILE A 129 -14.96 24.46 -9.89
N GLY A 130 -15.25 23.94 -11.07
CA GLY A 130 -15.79 24.70 -12.20
C GLY A 130 -17.23 24.30 -12.49
N LYS A 131 -17.75 24.77 -13.63
CA LYS A 131 -19.07 24.38 -14.14
C LYS A 131 -18.98 23.89 -15.57
N ASN A 132 -19.78 22.89 -15.92
CA ASN A 132 -19.97 22.51 -17.32
C ASN A 132 -21.00 23.44 -18.01
N LYS A 133 -21.22 23.22 -19.31
CA LYS A 133 -22.22 23.97 -20.09
C LYS A 133 -23.66 23.80 -19.56
N ALA A 134 -23.95 22.70 -18.89
CA ALA A 134 -25.25 22.41 -18.28
C ALA A 134 -25.42 23.02 -16.87
N GLY A 135 -24.38 23.67 -16.33
CA GLY A 135 -24.38 24.26 -14.99
C GLY A 135 -24.01 23.31 -13.85
N ASP A 136 -23.69 22.04 -14.14
CA ASP A 136 -23.24 21.09 -13.13
C ASP A 136 -21.87 21.46 -12.59
N ASN A 137 -21.67 21.25 -11.28
CA ASN A 137 -20.38 21.45 -10.64
C ASN A 137 -19.39 20.35 -11.06
N LEU A 138 -18.23 20.77 -11.56
CA LEU A 138 -17.12 19.91 -11.98
C LEU A 138 -15.98 20.01 -10.96
N LEU A 139 -15.63 18.92 -10.30
CA LEU A 139 -14.42 18.82 -9.49
C LEU A 139 -13.26 18.30 -10.35
N PHE A 140 -12.20 19.09 -10.45
CA PHE A 140 -11.05 18.75 -11.28
C PHE A 140 -10.04 17.91 -10.50
N ILE A 141 -9.80 16.70 -10.98
CA ILE A 141 -8.79 15.78 -10.44
C ILE A 141 -7.39 16.35 -10.71
N THR A 142 -6.49 16.17 -9.76
CA THR A 142 -5.11 16.65 -9.80
C THR A 142 -4.12 15.50 -9.93
N PRO A 143 -2.89 15.73 -10.43
CA PRO A 143 -1.83 14.72 -10.40
C PRO A 143 -1.59 14.12 -9.01
N GLN A 144 -1.76 14.91 -7.95
CA GLN A 144 -1.66 14.44 -6.57
C GLN A 144 -2.70 13.38 -6.22
N ASP A 145 -3.96 13.57 -6.62
CA ASP A 145 -5.03 12.60 -6.33
C ASP A 145 -4.74 11.24 -6.97
N ILE A 146 -4.22 11.30 -8.20
CA ILE A 146 -3.85 10.13 -9.00
C ILE A 146 -2.66 9.41 -8.36
N TYR A 147 -1.62 10.15 -7.95
CA TYR A 147 -0.45 9.61 -7.26
C TYR A 147 -0.81 8.91 -5.95
N LEU A 148 -1.60 9.58 -5.11
CA LEU A 148 -2.05 9.00 -3.85
C LEU A 148 -2.86 7.71 -4.07
N ASN A 149 -3.73 7.71 -5.08
CA ASN A 149 -4.48 6.51 -5.43
C ASN A 149 -3.57 5.37 -5.86
N HIS A 150 -2.60 5.66 -6.73
CA HIS A 150 -1.69 4.63 -7.23
C HIS A 150 -0.82 4.04 -6.13
N LEU A 151 -0.32 4.87 -5.21
CA LEU A 151 0.43 4.41 -4.04
C LEU A 151 -0.41 3.53 -3.09
N ILE A 152 -1.68 3.88 -2.86
CA ILE A 152 -2.51 3.19 -1.87
C ILE A 152 -3.17 1.94 -2.48
N TYR A 153 -3.67 2.05 -3.72
CA TYR A 153 -4.53 1.05 -4.34
C TYR A 153 -3.99 0.51 -5.67
N GLY A 154 -2.98 1.12 -6.29
CA GLY A 154 -2.47 0.69 -7.60
C GLY A 154 -2.04 -0.77 -7.61
N GLN A 155 -1.25 -1.18 -6.60
CA GLN A 155 -0.83 -2.58 -6.45
C GLN A 155 -2.03 -3.51 -6.21
N VAL A 156 -2.99 -3.11 -5.38
CA VAL A 156 -4.19 -3.91 -5.07
C VAL A 156 -5.05 -4.10 -6.31
N SER A 157 -5.24 -3.04 -7.11
CA SER A 157 -5.95 -3.09 -8.38
C SER A 157 -5.24 -4.02 -9.37
N LEU A 158 -3.91 -3.96 -9.46
CA LEU A 158 -3.12 -4.81 -10.33
C LEU A 158 -3.18 -6.29 -9.91
N GLU A 159 -3.05 -6.58 -8.62
CA GLU A 159 -3.15 -7.96 -8.10
C GLU A 159 -4.54 -8.55 -8.31
N SER A 160 -5.58 -7.73 -8.11
CA SER A 160 -6.97 -8.12 -8.37
C SER A 160 -7.18 -8.42 -9.85
N SER A 161 -6.72 -7.54 -10.75
CA SER A 161 -6.92 -7.70 -12.19
C SER A 161 -6.13 -8.86 -12.78
N LEU A 162 -4.98 -9.21 -12.18
CA LEU A 162 -4.15 -10.35 -12.59
C LEU A 162 -4.47 -11.64 -11.84
N LYS A 163 -5.39 -11.64 -10.87
CA LYS A 163 -5.68 -12.79 -9.99
C LYS A 163 -4.44 -13.40 -9.33
N CYS A 164 -3.38 -12.60 -9.20
CA CYS A 164 -2.04 -13.03 -8.88
C CYS A 164 -1.47 -12.10 -7.80
N SER A 165 -1.27 -12.65 -6.61
CA SER A 165 -0.64 -11.97 -5.47
C SER A 165 0.85 -11.69 -5.71
N SER A 166 1.43 -10.78 -4.93
CA SER A 166 2.89 -10.54 -4.91
C SER A 166 3.69 -11.83 -4.73
N MET A 167 3.28 -12.69 -3.79
CA MET A 167 3.88 -14.00 -3.52
C MET A 167 3.83 -14.92 -4.74
N GLU A 168 2.68 -14.99 -5.42
CA GLU A 168 2.51 -15.78 -6.63
C GLU A 168 3.37 -15.26 -7.79
N ARG A 169 3.58 -13.93 -7.90
CA ARG A 169 4.54 -13.37 -8.87
C ARG A 169 5.96 -13.80 -8.59
N THR A 170 6.39 -13.81 -7.32
CA THR A 170 7.71 -14.33 -6.94
C THR A 170 7.86 -15.80 -7.34
N MET A 171 6.81 -16.62 -7.18
CA MET A 171 6.84 -18.01 -7.67
C MET A 171 7.02 -18.09 -9.18
N ILE A 172 6.34 -17.24 -9.95
CA ILE A 172 6.48 -17.17 -11.40
C ILE A 172 7.91 -16.78 -11.79
N GLU A 173 8.48 -15.76 -11.15
CA GLU A 173 9.86 -15.31 -11.42
C GLU A 173 10.92 -16.37 -11.09
N ILE A 174 10.74 -17.12 -10.00
CA ILE A 174 11.58 -18.28 -9.66
C ILE A 174 11.53 -19.33 -10.78
N ILE A 175 10.33 -19.63 -11.28
CA ILE A 175 10.14 -20.62 -12.36
C ILE A 175 10.75 -20.11 -13.68
N ARG A 176 10.58 -18.81 -14.01
CA ARG A 176 11.16 -18.17 -15.19
C ARG A 176 12.68 -18.16 -15.19
N SER A 177 13.26 -17.91 -14.01
CA SER A 177 14.71 -17.81 -13.84
C SER A 177 15.39 -19.18 -13.80
N ALA A 178 14.62 -20.27 -13.66
CA ALA A 178 15.17 -21.61 -13.56
C ALA A 178 15.59 -22.16 -14.93
N LYS A 179 16.75 -22.85 -14.94
CA LYS A 179 17.19 -23.65 -16.10
C LYS A 179 16.45 -24.98 -16.10
N GLY A 180 15.18 -24.98 -16.49
CA GLY A 180 14.34 -26.17 -16.62
C GLY A 180 13.14 -26.21 -15.69
N MET A 181 12.44 -27.34 -15.67
CA MET A 181 11.19 -27.48 -14.92
C MET A 181 11.45 -27.69 -13.42
N LEU A 182 10.70 -26.99 -12.58
CA LEU A 182 10.83 -27.06 -11.13
C LEU A 182 9.73 -27.89 -10.49
N LYS A 183 10.04 -28.56 -9.38
CA LYS A 183 9.02 -29.14 -8.50
C LYS A 183 8.58 -28.10 -7.48
N ALA A 184 7.41 -28.30 -6.87
CA ALA A 184 6.94 -27.44 -5.78
C ALA A 184 7.95 -27.32 -4.63
N ARG A 185 8.71 -28.39 -4.33
CA ARG A 185 9.78 -28.38 -3.33
C ARG A 185 10.96 -27.49 -3.73
N ASP A 186 11.28 -27.41 -5.02
CA ASP A 186 12.36 -26.55 -5.52
C ASP A 186 11.96 -25.09 -5.43
N VAL A 187 10.73 -24.75 -5.85
CA VAL A 187 10.18 -23.39 -5.72
C VAL A 187 10.14 -22.98 -4.24
N GLN A 188 9.66 -23.85 -3.35
CA GLN A 188 9.67 -23.59 -1.90
C GLN A 188 11.07 -23.29 -1.36
N ARG A 189 12.09 -24.03 -1.83
CA ARG A 189 13.48 -23.83 -1.40
C ARG A 189 14.00 -22.45 -1.81
N GLU A 190 13.66 -21.98 -3.02
CA GLU A 190 14.03 -20.64 -3.47
C GLU A 190 13.26 -19.54 -2.75
N MET A 191 11.95 -19.72 -2.54
CA MET A 191 11.13 -18.77 -1.75
C MET A 191 11.63 -18.58 -0.32
N LYS A 192 12.19 -19.63 0.30
CA LYS A 192 12.82 -19.53 1.63
C LYS A 192 14.07 -18.65 1.63
N LYS A 193 14.77 -18.53 0.51
CA LYS A 193 15.91 -17.60 0.39
C LYS A 193 15.43 -16.14 0.36
N GLU A 194 14.22 -15.91 -0.15
CA GLU A 194 13.50 -14.64 -0.18
C GLU A 194 12.63 -14.42 1.09
N ASP A 195 13.03 -15.01 2.22
CA ASP A 195 12.38 -14.84 3.54
C ASP A 195 10.88 -15.20 3.62
N THR A 196 10.38 -16.03 2.70
CA THR A 196 8.97 -16.45 2.68
C THR A 196 8.81 -17.91 3.13
N THR A 197 8.00 -18.15 4.17
CA THR A 197 7.88 -19.47 4.81
C THR A 197 6.55 -20.17 4.51
N LEU A 198 6.50 -20.85 3.36
CA LEU A 198 5.34 -21.66 2.96
C LEU A 198 5.59 -23.16 3.07
N SER A 199 4.53 -23.94 3.34
CA SER A 199 4.60 -25.39 3.21
C SER A 199 4.65 -25.81 1.73
N VAL A 200 5.27 -26.96 1.41
CA VAL A 200 5.31 -27.49 0.04
C VAL A 200 3.90 -27.69 -0.52
N HIS A 201 2.94 -28.08 0.33
CA HIS A 201 1.55 -28.28 -0.09
C HIS A 201 0.88 -26.95 -0.48
N MET A 202 1.14 -25.87 0.25
CA MET A 202 0.66 -24.53 -0.11
C MET A 202 1.28 -24.05 -1.41
N VAL A 203 2.60 -24.20 -1.57
CA VAL A 203 3.30 -23.88 -2.83
C VAL A 203 2.68 -24.66 -3.99
N ALA A 204 2.49 -25.97 -3.85
CA ALA A 204 1.87 -26.79 -4.89
C ALA A 204 0.43 -26.35 -5.23
N ARG A 205 -0.34 -25.88 -4.24
CA ARG A 205 -1.69 -25.33 -4.44
C ARG A 205 -1.66 -24.02 -5.24
N HIS A 206 -0.81 -23.07 -4.87
CA HIS A 206 -0.66 -21.81 -5.59
C HIS A 206 -0.13 -22.05 -7.01
N LEU A 207 0.84 -22.94 -7.20
CA LEU A 207 1.31 -23.33 -8.52
C LEU A 207 0.21 -24.02 -9.35
N GLY A 208 -0.66 -24.81 -8.71
CA GLY A 208 -1.86 -25.36 -9.36
C GLY A 208 -2.76 -24.25 -9.90
N LYS A 209 -3.14 -23.31 -9.04
CA LYS A 209 -3.95 -22.14 -9.41
C LYS A 209 -3.29 -21.32 -10.53
N LEU A 210 -1.99 -21.03 -10.43
CA LEU A 210 -1.22 -20.31 -11.45
C LEU A 210 -1.22 -21.03 -12.79
N SER A 211 -1.23 -22.36 -12.78
CA SER A 211 -1.36 -23.17 -13.99
C SER A 211 -2.77 -23.14 -14.56
N ASP A 212 -3.80 -23.23 -13.70
CA ASP A 212 -5.20 -23.17 -14.11
C ASP A 212 -5.54 -21.83 -14.79
N ILE A 213 -4.87 -20.74 -14.40
CA ILE A 213 -5.02 -19.41 -15.02
C ILE A 213 -4.03 -19.14 -16.16
N GLY A 214 -3.14 -20.08 -16.48
CA GLY A 214 -2.27 -20.03 -17.66
C GLY A 214 -0.92 -19.30 -17.49
N TYR A 215 -0.54 -18.87 -16.28
CA TYR A 215 0.76 -18.21 -16.07
C TYR A 215 1.94 -19.17 -16.06
N ILE A 216 1.70 -20.43 -15.71
CA ILE A 216 2.72 -21.49 -15.72
C ILE A 216 2.14 -22.77 -16.32
N GLU A 217 3.02 -23.59 -16.87
CA GLU A 217 2.64 -24.92 -17.35
C GLU A 217 2.88 -25.97 -16.26
N ARG A 218 2.09 -27.04 -16.31
CA ARG A 218 2.15 -28.14 -15.37
C ARG A 218 2.27 -29.46 -16.11
N GLU A 219 3.34 -30.20 -15.86
CA GLU A 219 3.57 -31.53 -16.43
C GLU A 219 3.77 -32.57 -15.32
N LYS A 220 3.24 -33.79 -15.51
CA LYS A 220 3.42 -34.89 -14.56
C LYS A 220 4.40 -35.91 -15.13
N LYS A 221 5.59 -36.02 -14.54
CA LYS A 221 6.62 -37.02 -14.88
C LYS A 221 6.87 -37.93 -13.68
N ASN A 222 6.76 -39.25 -13.86
CA ASN A 222 7.00 -40.25 -12.81
C ASN A 222 6.22 -39.96 -11.51
N ASN A 223 4.93 -39.64 -11.63
CA ASN A 223 4.06 -39.21 -10.53
C ASN A 223 4.45 -37.92 -9.80
N ILE A 224 5.45 -37.18 -10.29
CA ILE A 224 5.88 -35.90 -9.75
C ILE A 224 5.44 -34.77 -10.69
N THR A 225 4.76 -33.79 -10.14
CA THR A 225 4.40 -32.57 -10.87
C THR A 225 5.60 -31.64 -10.98
N HIS A 226 5.87 -31.21 -12.20
CA HIS A 226 6.86 -30.21 -12.56
C HIS A 226 6.16 -29.01 -13.18
N TYR A 227 6.75 -27.84 -13.01
CA TYR A 227 6.23 -26.56 -13.46
C TYR A 227 7.27 -25.85 -14.32
N SER A 228 6.81 -25.25 -15.41
CA SER A 228 7.62 -24.45 -16.34
C SER A 228 6.94 -23.10 -16.59
N PRO A 229 7.68 -22.10 -17.10
CA PRO A 229 7.08 -20.83 -17.51
C PRO A 229 5.97 -21.08 -18.53
N GLY A 230 4.84 -20.40 -18.37
CA GLY A 230 3.81 -20.35 -19.41
C GLY A 230 4.12 -19.24 -20.41
N GLU A 231 3.44 -19.28 -21.56
CA GLU A 231 3.62 -18.28 -22.63
C GLU A 231 3.11 -16.89 -22.26
N VAL A 232 2.22 -16.80 -21.24
CA VAL A 232 1.34 -15.65 -21.08
C VAL A 232 1.70 -14.70 -19.94
N PHE A 233 2.82 -14.91 -19.25
CA PHE A 233 3.25 -14.01 -18.19
C PHE A 233 4.16 -12.88 -18.71
N GLU A 234 3.56 -11.71 -18.96
CA GLU A 234 4.29 -10.45 -19.05
C GLU A 234 4.62 -9.93 -17.65
N SER A 235 5.80 -9.32 -17.48
CA SER A 235 6.10 -8.57 -16.26
C SER A 235 5.26 -7.30 -16.26
N PHE A 236 4.04 -7.38 -15.71
CA PHE A 236 3.17 -6.21 -15.58
C PHE A 236 3.81 -5.25 -14.58
N THR A 237 4.32 -4.13 -15.08
CA THR A 237 4.90 -3.07 -14.26
C THR A 237 3.84 -2.01 -13.96
N THR A 238 3.85 -1.51 -12.73
CA THR A 238 3.05 -0.35 -12.30
C THR A 238 3.77 0.96 -12.55
N HIS A 239 4.82 0.97 -13.37
CA HIS A 239 5.67 2.15 -13.50
C HIS A 239 4.94 3.25 -14.26
N ILE A 240 4.63 4.33 -13.54
CA ILE A 240 4.00 5.52 -14.11
C ILE A 240 5.04 6.60 -14.28
N ASP A 241 5.10 7.14 -15.50
CA ASP A 241 5.83 8.36 -15.78
C ASP A 241 5.01 9.57 -15.30
N TRP A 242 5.28 10.02 -14.07
CA TRP A 242 4.60 11.15 -13.46
C TRP A 242 4.83 12.47 -14.20
N THR A 243 5.93 12.60 -14.92
CA THR A 243 6.18 13.77 -15.76
C THR A 243 5.17 13.80 -16.92
N LYS A 244 4.90 12.66 -17.56
CA LYS A 244 3.84 12.54 -18.57
C LYS A 244 2.46 12.79 -17.97
N VAL A 245 2.16 12.26 -16.78
CA VAL A 245 0.87 12.49 -16.10
C VAL A 245 0.63 13.99 -15.85
N VAL A 246 1.61 14.69 -15.26
CA VAL A 246 1.49 16.14 -14.98
C VAL A 246 1.35 16.94 -16.28
N LYS A 247 2.14 16.59 -17.31
CA LYS A 247 2.06 17.24 -18.63
C LYS A 247 0.71 17.00 -19.31
N GLY A 248 0.19 15.77 -19.24
CA GLY A 248 -1.11 15.39 -19.78
C GLY A 248 -2.25 16.15 -19.10
N CYS A 249 -2.22 16.24 -17.76
CA CYS A 249 -3.19 17.04 -17.00
C CYS A 249 -3.17 18.51 -17.42
N LYS A 250 -1.96 19.08 -17.53
CA LYS A 250 -1.77 20.48 -17.97
C LYS A 250 -2.38 20.72 -19.35
N GLU A 251 -2.07 19.85 -20.31
CA GLU A 251 -2.49 20.00 -21.70
C GLU A 251 -3.99 19.79 -21.88
N PHE A 252 -4.56 18.77 -21.24
CA PHE A 252 -5.99 18.50 -21.28
C PHE A 252 -6.79 19.69 -20.75
N ILE A 253 -6.38 20.28 -19.61
CA ILE A 253 -7.07 21.44 -19.03
C ILE A 253 -6.88 22.68 -19.91
N ARG A 254 -5.70 22.88 -20.51
CA ARG A 254 -5.44 23.99 -21.43
C ARG A 254 -6.40 24.00 -22.61
N ILE A 255 -6.64 22.83 -23.21
CA ILE A 255 -7.49 22.65 -24.38
C ILE A 255 -8.97 22.74 -24.00
N ASN A 256 -9.41 21.97 -23.00
CA ASN A 256 -10.83 21.75 -22.74
C ASN A 256 -11.42 22.77 -21.75
N TYR A 257 -10.60 23.37 -20.90
CA TYR A 257 -11.04 24.28 -19.83
C TYR A 257 -10.11 25.51 -19.70
N PRO A 258 -9.93 26.30 -20.78
CA PRO A 258 -8.96 27.40 -20.81
C PRO A 258 -9.21 28.47 -19.74
N SER A 259 -10.46 28.66 -19.30
CA SER A 259 -10.83 29.64 -18.28
C SER A 259 -10.22 29.36 -16.90
N ILE A 260 -9.96 28.09 -16.57
CA ILE A 260 -9.35 27.70 -15.29
C ILE A 260 -7.89 27.28 -15.45
N TYR A 261 -7.39 27.18 -16.67
CA TYR A 261 -6.07 26.61 -16.98
C TYR A 261 -4.94 27.27 -16.18
N LYS A 262 -4.88 28.60 -16.16
CA LYS A 262 -3.82 29.32 -15.43
C LYS A 262 -3.82 28.92 -13.95
N LYS A 263 -4.98 29.00 -13.30
CA LYS A 263 -5.13 28.63 -11.88
C LYS A 263 -4.80 27.16 -11.65
N TYR A 264 -5.28 26.25 -12.50
CA TYR A 264 -5.02 24.82 -12.38
C TYR A 264 -3.53 24.50 -12.53
N ASN A 265 -2.88 25.03 -13.57
CA ASN A 265 -1.45 24.83 -13.82
C ASN A 265 -0.61 25.35 -12.65
N ASP A 266 -0.88 26.57 -12.20
CA ASP A 266 -0.08 27.22 -11.15
C ASP A 266 -0.24 26.50 -9.80
N THR A 267 -1.44 25.97 -9.52
CA THR A 267 -1.73 25.26 -8.27
C THR A 267 -1.25 23.82 -8.27
N TYR A 268 -1.41 23.08 -9.39
CA TYR A 268 -1.27 21.62 -9.38
C TYR A 268 -0.22 21.06 -10.35
N CYS A 269 0.29 21.82 -11.31
CA CYS A 269 1.20 21.30 -12.33
C CYS A 269 2.58 21.98 -12.36
N HIS A 270 2.71 23.22 -11.87
CA HIS A 270 3.98 23.95 -11.92
C HIS A 270 5.03 23.36 -10.97
N LYS A 271 4.63 23.09 -9.72
CA LYS A 271 5.45 22.42 -8.72
C LYS A 271 4.57 21.44 -7.91
N PRO A 272 4.22 20.28 -8.49
CA PRO A 272 3.27 19.35 -7.90
C PRO A 272 3.88 18.65 -6.67
N MET A 273 3.75 19.30 -5.51
CA MET A 273 4.22 18.75 -4.24
C MET A 273 3.17 17.82 -3.64
N VAL A 274 3.59 16.64 -3.21
CA VAL A 274 2.75 15.63 -2.55
C VAL A 274 3.41 15.15 -1.27
N ILE A 275 2.61 14.72 -0.29
CA ILE A 275 3.12 14.07 0.92
C ILE A 275 2.93 12.57 0.75
N HIS A 276 4.02 11.82 0.78
CA HIS A 276 3.97 10.37 0.69
C HIS A 276 3.23 9.80 1.92
N PRO A 277 2.14 9.02 1.74
CA PRO A 277 1.24 8.66 2.85
C PRO A 277 1.90 7.75 3.89
N PHE A 278 2.92 6.97 3.50
CA PHE A 278 3.60 6.04 4.40
C PHE A 278 4.84 6.63 5.10
N SER A 279 5.71 7.34 4.38
CA SER A 279 6.94 7.93 4.93
C SER A 279 6.76 9.34 5.49
N GLY A 280 5.69 10.05 5.09
CA GLY A 280 5.48 11.46 5.40
C GLY A 280 6.41 12.42 4.64
N GLN A 281 7.25 11.91 3.72
CA GLN A 281 8.18 12.72 2.94
C GLN A 281 7.42 13.58 1.93
N GLN A 282 7.83 14.84 1.79
CA GLN A 282 7.34 15.72 0.74
C GLN A 282 8.12 15.45 -0.56
N LEU A 283 7.39 15.17 -1.64
CA LEU A 283 7.95 14.79 -2.94
C LEU A 283 7.41 15.72 -4.03
N ASN A 284 8.23 16.04 -5.03
CA ASN A 284 7.79 16.71 -6.25
C ASN A 284 7.53 15.65 -7.33
N LEU A 285 6.31 15.56 -7.86
CA LEU A 285 5.96 14.52 -8.85
C LEU A 285 6.83 14.59 -10.13
N LEU A 286 7.37 15.77 -10.47
CA LEU A 286 8.27 15.92 -11.62
C LEU A 286 9.68 15.35 -11.38
N GLU A 287 10.03 15.06 -10.13
CA GLU A 287 11.32 14.53 -9.73
C GLU A 287 11.26 13.03 -9.40
N ILE A 288 10.06 12.45 -9.36
CA ILE A 288 9.86 11.01 -9.16
C ILE A 288 10.30 10.29 -10.43
N ARG A 289 11.45 9.64 -10.37
CA ARG A 289 11.97 8.80 -11.47
C ARG A 289 11.62 7.32 -11.30
N GLU A 290 11.20 6.91 -10.11
CA GLU A 290 10.86 5.52 -9.77
C GLU A 290 9.75 5.50 -8.71
N GLU A 291 8.72 4.68 -8.93
CA GLU A 291 7.72 4.42 -7.88
C GLU A 291 8.06 3.19 -7.07
N ILE A 292 8.13 3.45 -5.78
CA ILE A 292 8.52 2.64 -4.64
C ILE A 292 10.03 2.33 -4.58
N PRO A 293 10.71 2.88 -3.56
CA PRO A 293 12.11 2.61 -3.34
C PRO A 293 12.38 1.13 -3.05
N LYS A 294 13.24 0.53 -3.89
CA LYS A 294 14.42 -0.19 -3.34
C LYS A 294 15.39 0.79 -2.64
N ALA A 295 15.13 2.09 -2.61
CA ALA A 295 15.82 3.09 -1.79
C ALA A 295 15.49 3.02 -0.28
N VAL A 296 15.82 1.89 0.34
CA VAL A 296 16.72 1.93 1.50
C VAL A 296 18.15 1.54 1.08
N ALA A 297 18.37 1.09 -0.18
CA ALA A 297 19.67 0.59 -0.66
C ALA A 297 20.52 1.59 -1.47
N GLU A 298 19.96 2.63 -2.10
CA GLU A 298 20.69 3.38 -3.15
C GLU A 298 21.17 4.79 -2.76
N GLY A 299 21.38 5.04 -1.46
CA GLY A 299 22.17 6.17 -0.98
C GLY A 299 23.68 5.87 -0.81
N LEU A 300 24.13 4.68 -1.21
CA LEU A 300 25.43 4.11 -0.78
C LEU A 300 26.61 4.35 -1.73
N ASP A 301 26.42 4.93 -2.91
CA ASP A 301 27.47 4.99 -3.93
C ASP A 301 28.10 6.38 -4.18
N LYS A 302 27.95 7.33 -3.25
CA LYS A 302 28.60 8.66 -3.37
C LYS A 302 29.84 8.88 -2.51
N PHE A 303 30.40 7.84 -1.90
CA PHE A 303 31.71 7.93 -1.26
C PHE A 303 32.79 7.50 -2.24
N ASP A 304 33.79 8.34 -2.48
CA ASP A 304 34.94 7.96 -3.30
C ASP A 304 35.75 6.89 -2.57
N LYS A 305 35.46 5.63 -2.91
CA LYS A 305 36.04 4.42 -2.29
C LYS A 305 37.56 4.33 -2.50
N LYS A 306 38.16 5.23 -3.27
CA LYS A 306 39.60 5.28 -3.53
C LYS A 306 40.35 6.30 -2.66
N ASP A 307 39.66 7.23 -2.00
CA ASP A 307 40.30 8.14 -1.05
C ASP A 307 40.54 7.40 0.28
N LYS A 308 41.81 7.31 0.68
CA LYS A 308 42.28 6.60 1.88
C LYS A 308 41.78 7.23 3.18
N ASN A 309 41.31 8.48 3.13
CA ASN A 309 40.75 9.19 4.28
C ASN A 309 39.21 9.07 4.36
N THR A 310 38.58 8.39 3.39
CA THR A 310 37.14 8.14 3.41
C THR A 310 36.81 6.96 4.32
N ASP A 311 36.25 7.25 5.51
CA ASP A 311 35.74 6.23 6.44
C ASP A 311 34.40 5.67 5.93
N THR A 312 34.44 4.50 5.30
CA THR A 312 33.27 3.82 4.73
C THR A 312 32.21 3.44 5.75
N ASN A 313 32.51 3.54 7.06
CA ASN A 313 31.59 3.24 8.15
C ASN A 313 31.14 4.48 8.94
N ILE A 314 31.42 5.70 8.45
CA ILE A 314 31.13 6.95 9.17
C ILE A 314 29.63 7.10 9.53
N ILE A 315 28.72 6.60 8.68
CA ILE A 315 27.28 6.64 8.94
C ILE A 315 26.89 5.77 10.14
N HIS A 316 27.52 4.60 10.31
CA HIS A 316 27.32 3.75 11.48
C HIS A 316 27.93 4.34 12.77
N LYS A 317 28.84 5.31 12.62
CA LYS A 317 29.56 5.96 13.71
C LYS A 317 28.90 7.26 14.19
N ILE A 318 28.25 8.02 13.32
CA ILE A 318 27.69 9.35 13.67
C ILE A 318 26.28 9.26 14.26
N VAL A 319 25.45 8.26 13.89
CA VAL A 319 24.06 8.16 14.40
C VAL A 319 23.63 6.70 14.57
N LYS A 320 23.21 6.31 15.78
CA LYS A 320 22.55 5.01 16.01
C LYS A 320 21.02 5.15 15.87
N LYS A 321 20.39 4.24 15.11
CA LYS A 321 18.93 4.14 14.81
C LYS A 321 18.03 4.18 16.07
N ASN A 322 18.62 3.85 17.21
CA ASN A 322 18.03 3.70 18.54
C ASN A 322 17.82 5.06 19.24
N GLU A 323 18.58 6.09 18.88
CA GLU A 323 18.63 7.38 19.60
C GLU A 323 17.65 8.40 19.01
N LEU A 324 17.47 8.41 17.69
CA LEU A 324 16.52 9.32 17.01
C LEU A 324 15.05 8.89 17.15
N SER A 325 14.77 7.59 17.30
CA SER A 325 13.40 7.08 17.47
C SER A 325 12.94 6.99 18.92
N GLY A 326 13.87 6.94 19.87
CA GLY A 326 13.59 6.85 21.30
C GLY A 326 12.94 8.13 21.85
N LEU A 327 13.60 9.28 21.71
CA LEU A 327 13.15 10.53 22.35
C LEU A 327 11.75 10.97 21.90
N LEU A 328 11.48 10.84 20.61
CA LEU A 328 10.23 11.30 19.99
C LEU A 328 9.05 10.39 20.37
N ASN A 329 9.27 9.08 20.42
CA ASN A 329 8.22 8.12 20.78
C ASN A 329 7.97 8.06 22.30
N TYR A 330 9.00 8.31 23.13
CA TYR A 330 8.84 8.44 24.58
C TYR A 330 7.98 9.66 24.96
N GLY A 331 8.13 10.79 24.26
CA GLY A 331 7.30 11.99 24.46
C GLY A 331 5.83 11.78 24.11
N LEU A 332 5.55 11.09 23.01
CA LEU A 332 4.17 10.86 22.52
C LEU A 332 3.40 9.84 23.37
N GLU A 333 4.10 8.96 24.10
CA GLU A 333 3.48 7.87 24.86
C GLU A 333 3.31 8.14 26.36
N GLY A 334 4.04 9.13 26.91
CA GLY A 334 3.75 9.70 28.24
C GLY A 334 2.48 10.56 28.22
N LEU A 335 2.33 11.36 27.16
CA LEU A 335 1.18 12.25 26.95
C LEU A 335 -0.14 11.46 26.79
N LYS A 336 -0.08 10.35 26.04
CA LYS A 336 -1.20 9.42 25.81
C LYS A 336 -1.72 8.72 27.07
N ARG A 337 -0.87 8.54 28.11
CA ARG A 337 -1.20 7.88 29.38
C ARG A 337 -1.80 8.84 30.42
N LEU A 338 -1.30 10.06 30.50
CA LEU A 338 -1.85 11.11 31.36
C LEU A 338 -3.29 11.46 30.94
N LEU A 339 -3.52 11.56 29.63
CA LEU A 339 -4.81 11.93 29.03
C LEU A 339 -5.90 10.84 29.14
N LYS A 340 -5.53 9.56 29.30
CA LYS A 340 -6.50 8.46 29.36
C LYS A 340 -6.97 8.13 30.78
N ASN A 341 -6.16 8.42 31.80
CA ASN A 341 -6.41 7.97 33.19
C ASN A 341 -6.64 9.11 34.20
N GLY A 342 -6.31 10.37 33.85
CA GLY A 342 -6.48 11.54 34.72
C GLY A 342 -5.59 11.57 35.97
N LYS A 343 -4.68 10.60 36.12
CA LYS A 343 -3.75 10.41 37.25
C LYS A 343 -2.74 9.30 36.89
N PHE A 344 -1.57 9.29 37.53
CA PHE A 344 -0.57 8.24 37.32
C PHE A 344 -1.06 6.89 37.86
N SER A 345 -0.80 5.81 37.12
CA SER A 345 -1.43 4.50 37.33
C SER A 345 -0.69 3.54 38.26
N PHE A 346 0.41 3.95 38.90
CA PHE A 346 1.23 3.07 39.74
C PHE A 346 1.27 3.59 41.19
N LYS A 347 0.71 2.82 42.13
CA LYS A 347 0.59 3.19 43.56
C LYS A 347 1.28 2.19 44.50
N LYS A 348 2.29 1.47 44.00
CA LYS A 348 3.11 0.58 44.84
C LYS A 348 4.34 1.31 45.33
N SER A 349 4.61 1.18 46.62
CA SER A 349 5.83 1.70 47.23
C SER A 349 7.05 0.93 46.70
N TRP A 350 8.22 1.58 46.73
CA TRP A 350 9.48 0.96 46.29
C TRP A 350 9.81 -0.35 47.03
N ARG A 351 9.30 -0.53 48.26
CA ARG A 351 9.46 -1.78 49.05
C ARG A 351 8.71 -2.96 48.42
N GLU A 352 7.51 -2.73 47.88
CA GLU A 352 6.72 -3.77 47.19
C GLU A 352 7.34 -4.16 45.85
N ILE A 353 8.01 -3.22 45.17
CA ILE A 353 8.72 -3.48 43.91
C ILE A 353 9.95 -4.37 44.17
N LYS A 354 10.69 -4.11 45.26
CA LYS A 354 11.87 -4.88 45.66
C LYS A 354 11.53 -6.35 45.97
N GLU A 355 10.39 -6.61 46.61
CA GLU A 355 9.92 -7.97 46.93
C GLU A 355 9.48 -8.78 45.69
N ILE A 356 8.84 -8.15 44.71
CA ILE A 356 8.43 -8.81 43.45
C ILE A 356 9.65 -9.28 42.65
N ILE A 357 10.72 -8.49 42.65
CA ILE A 357 11.97 -8.82 41.94
C ILE A 357 12.67 -10.01 42.60
N LYS A 358 12.71 -10.07 43.94
CA LYS A 358 13.30 -11.19 44.68
C LYS A 358 12.61 -12.53 44.41
N ARG A 359 11.28 -12.55 44.30
CA ARG A 359 10.50 -13.78 44.06
C ARG A 359 10.66 -14.38 42.65
N ARG A 360 11.15 -13.62 41.67
CA ARG A 360 11.30 -14.08 40.28
C ARG A 360 12.68 -14.65 39.94
N ASN A 361 13.68 -14.43 40.79
CA ASN A 361 15.06 -14.90 40.55
C ASN A 361 15.38 -16.23 41.26
N VAL A 362 14.35 -16.99 41.65
CA VAL A 362 14.49 -18.33 42.23
C VAL A 362 13.59 -19.29 41.44
N TYR A 363 13.97 -19.60 40.20
CA TYR A 363 13.62 -20.82 39.43
C TYR A 363 14.54 -20.94 38.23
#